data_AF-A0A938K3R4-F1
#
_entry.id   AF-A0A938K3R4-F1
#
_cell.length_a   1.000
_cell.length_b   1.000
_cell.length_c   1.000
_cell.angle_alpha   90.00
_cell.angle_beta   90.00
_cell.angle_gamma   90.00
#
_symmetry.space_group_name_H-M   'P 1'
#
loop_
_entity.id
_entity.type
_entity.pdbx_description
1 polymer ?
#
loop_
_entity_poly.entity_id
_entity_poly.type
_entity_poly.pdbx_seq_one_letter_code
_entity_poly.pdbx_strand_id
1 'polypeptide(L)'
;MDPRIEQEIERLRGELRRHEHLYYVLDQPEISDAEYDSMMRRLQELEARYPALATPDSPTVRVGGKPREGFLKVPHSSPMLSLDNALNEAELREWDRRVREALAGEPALYAAELKLDGLSMAAHFS
;
A
#
# COMPACT_ATOMS: atom_id res chain seq x y z
N MET A 1 -24.78 -11.89 -29.55
CA MET A 1 -24.42 -11.16 -28.32
C MET A 1 -25.57 -10.21 -28.01
N ASP A 2 -26.01 -10.08 -26.76
CA ASP A 2 -27.01 -9.05 -26.39
C ASP A 2 -26.31 -7.69 -26.31
N PRO A 3 -26.64 -6.71 -27.18
CA PRO A 3 -25.98 -5.39 -27.19
C PRO A 3 -26.09 -4.64 -25.86
N ARG A 4 -27.09 -4.97 -25.03
CA ARG A 4 -27.30 -4.35 -23.73
C ARG A 4 -26.21 -4.75 -22.73
N ILE A 5 -25.67 -5.96 -22.84
CA ILE A 5 -24.60 -6.45 -21.97
C ILE A 5 -23.28 -5.77 -22.29
N GLU A 6 -22.98 -5.60 -23.58
CA GLU A 6 -21.79 -4.88 -24.03
C GLU A 6 -21.84 -3.40 -23.58
N GLN A 7 -23.00 -2.75 -23.73
CA GLN A 7 -23.21 -1.40 -23.22
C GLN A 7 -23.07 -1.29 -21.70
N GLU A 8 -23.58 -2.27 -20.93
CA GLU A 8 -23.44 -2.28 -19.47
C GLU A 8 -21.97 -2.41 -19.04
N ILE A 9 -21.21 -3.30 -19.69
CA ILE A 9 -19.77 -3.47 -19.43
C ILE A 9 -19.01 -2.18 -19.73
N GLU A 10 -19.24 -1.56 -20.89
CA GLU A 10 -18.55 -0.31 -21.25
C GLU A 10 -18.92 0.85 -20.32
N ARG A 11 -20.20 0.92 -19.90
CA ARG A 11 -20.63 1.91 -18.89
C ARG A 11 -19.89 1.70 -17.56
N LEU A 12 -19.85 0.46 -17.06
CA LEU A 12 -19.15 0.14 -15.80
C LEU A 12 -17.65 0.44 -15.88
N ARG A 13 -17.01 0.11 -17.01
CA ARG A 13 -15.59 0.46 -17.25
C ARG A 13 -15.38 1.97 -17.22
N GLY A 14 -16.24 2.73 -17.89
CA GLY A 14 -16.16 4.19 -17.92
C GLY A 14 -16.31 4.82 -16.54
N GLU A 15 -17.33 4.41 -15.80
CA GLU A 15 -17.60 4.91 -14.45
C GLU A 15 -16.47 4.54 -13.47
N LEU A 16 -16.01 3.29 -13.47
CA LEU A 16 -14.91 2.86 -12.60
C LEU A 16 -13.64 3.67 -12.88
N ARG A 17 -13.26 3.86 -14.15
CA ARG A 17 -12.08 4.68 -14.52
C ARG A 17 -12.24 6.14 -14.08
N ARG A 18 -13.46 6.70 -14.19
CA ARG A 18 -13.75 8.05 -13.74
C ARG A 18 -13.57 8.16 -12.22
N HIS A 19 -14.11 7.22 -11.45
CA HIS A 19 -13.98 7.21 -10.00
C HIS A 19 -12.55 6.92 -9.52
N GLU A 20 -11.81 6.05 -10.20
CA GLU A 20 -10.37 5.88 -9.98
C GLU A 20 -9.61 7.21 -10.17
N HIS A 21 -9.93 7.96 -11.23
CA HIS A 21 -9.30 9.27 -11.47
C HIS A 21 -9.66 10.29 -10.39
N LEU A 22 -10.94 10.38 -10.01
CA LEU A 22 -11.41 11.24 -8.93
C LEU A 22 -10.72 10.92 -7.60
N TYR A 23 -10.58 9.63 -7.28
CA TYR A 23 -9.97 9.17 -6.05
C TYR A 23 -8.45 9.36 -6.04
N TYR A 24 -7.73 8.81 -7.03
CA TYR A 24 -6.26 8.77 -7.00
C TYR A 24 -5.59 10.06 -7.50
N VAL A 25 -6.23 10.79 -8.42
CA VAL A 25 -5.63 11.97 -9.06
C VAL A 25 -6.19 13.27 -8.51
N LEU A 26 -7.51 13.38 -8.38
CA LEU A 26 -8.16 14.64 -8.00
C LEU A 26 -8.42 14.77 -6.49
N ASP A 27 -8.31 13.69 -5.73
CA ASP A 27 -8.63 13.63 -4.29
C ASP A 27 -10.04 14.15 -3.98
N GLN A 28 -10.98 13.85 -4.88
CA GLN A 28 -12.39 14.28 -4.83
C GLN A 28 -13.32 13.08 -5.04
N PRO A 29 -13.37 12.11 -4.11
CA PRO A 29 -14.25 10.96 -4.24
C PRO A 29 -15.72 11.40 -4.21
N GLU A 30 -16.49 10.92 -5.17
CA GLU A 30 -17.94 11.19 -5.28
C GLU A 30 -18.81 10.03 -4.78
N ILE A 31 -18.22 8.85 -4.65
CA ILE A 31 -18.90 7.62 -4.20
C ILE A 31 -18.13 6.98 -3.05
N SER A 32 -18.83 6.21 -2.24
CA SER A 32 -18.24 5.41 -1.18
C SER A 32 -17.50 4.19 -1.72
N ASP A 33 -16.59 3.64 -0.92
CA ASP A 33 -15.88 2.39 -1.24
C ASP A 33 -16.85 1.23 -1.51
N ALA A 34 -17.98 1.19 -0.80
CA ALA A 34 -19.00 0.15 -0.97
C ALA A 34 -19.70 0.23 -2.35
N GLU A 35 -19.95 1.44 -2.84
CA GLU A 35 -20.54 1.66 -4.17
C GLU A 35 -19.53 1.29 -5.27
N TYR A 36 -18.27 1.69 -5.10
CA TYR A 36 -17.18 1.31 -6.01
C TYR A 36 -17.01 -0.22 -6.08
N ASP A 37 -16.96 -0.88 -4.93
CA ASP A 37 -16.83 -2.33 -4.83
C ASP A 37 -18.01 -3.06 -5.49
N SER A 38 -19.23 -2.54 -5.33
CA SER A 38 -20.42 -3.10 -5.97
C SER A 38 -20.31 -3.06 -7.49
N MET A 39 -19.87 -1.92 -8.04
CA MET A 39 -19.64 -1.76 -9.47
C MET A 39 -18.53 -2.68 -9.99
N MET A 40 -17.42 -2.78 -9.26
CA MET A 40 -16.30 -3.64 -9.61
C MET A 40 -16.71 -5.12 -9.65
N ARG A 41 -17.42 -5.60 -8.61
CA ARG A 41 -17.96 -6.97 -8.57
C ARG A 41 -18.91 -7.24 -9.74
N ARG A 42 -19.79 -6.29 -10.04
CA ARG A 42 -20.73 -6.41 -11.17
C ARG A 42 -19.98 -6.55 -12.50
N LEU A 43 -18.94 -5.75 -12.73
CA LEU A 43 -18.12 -5.85 -13.93
C LEU A 43 -17.40 -7.20 -14.01
N GLN A 44 -16.80 -7.67 -12.91
CA GLN A 44 -16.16 -8.99 -12.83
C GLN A 44 -17.13 -10.12 -13.16
N GLU A 45 -18.35 -10.08 -12.62
CA GLU A 45 -19.37 -11.08 -12.90
C GLU A 45 -19.78 -11.12 -14.37
N LEU A 46 -19.87 -9.95 -15.03
CA LEU A 46 -20.23 -9.86 -16.43
C LEU A 46 -19.10 -10.37 -17.31
N GLU A 47 -17.85 -9.99 -17.04
CA GLU A 47 -16.69 -10.46 -17.80
C GLU A 47 -16.43 -11.96 -17.63
N ALA A 48 -16.67 -12.51 -16.44
CA ALA A 48 -16.61 -13.95 -16.20
C ALA A 48 -17.70 -14.72 -16.98
N ARG A 49 -18.91 -14.15 -17.08
CA ARG A 49 -20.02 -14.73 -17.85
C ARG A 49 -19.85 -14.57 -19.36
N TYR A 50 -19.15 -13.52 -19.80
CA TYR A 50 -18.91 -13.20 -21.21
C TYR A 50 -17.41 -12.98 -21.48
N PRO A 51 -16.58 -14.04 -21.48
CA PRO A 51 -15.12 -13.92 -21.61
C PRO A 51 -14.67 -13.23 -22.91
N ALA A 52 -15.48 -13.30 -23.97
CA ALA A 52 -15.19 -12.62 -25.24
C ALA A 52 -15.21 -11.08 -25.14
N LEU A 53 -15.84 -10.51 -24.10
CA LEU A 53 -15.83 -9.07 -23.84
C LEU A 53 -14.79 -8.65 -22.81
N ALA A 54 -14.12 -9.60 -22.14
CA ALA A 54 -13.05 -9.27 -21.22
C ALA A 54 -11.87 -8.69 -22.00
N THR A 55 -11.38 -7.52 -21.60
CA THR A 55 -10.26 -6.86 -22.27
C THR A 55 -9.08 -6.70 -21.31
N PRO A 56 -7.83 -6.76 -21.81
CA PRO A 56 -6.64 -6.57 -20.97
C PRO A 56 -6.55 -5.19 -20.30
N ASP A 57 -7.28 -4.20 -20.80
CA ASP A 57 -7.33 -2.84 -20.27
C ASP A 57 -8.52 -2.59 -19.33
N SER A 58 -9.29 -3.62 -19.00
CA SER A 58 -10.41 -3.53 -18.06
C SER A 58 -9.95 -3.21 -16.63
N PRO A 59 -10.70 -2.40 -15.87
CA PRO A 59 -10.41 -2.14 -14.44
C PRO A 59 -10.29 -3.42 -13.59
N THR A 60 -10.93 -4.51 -13.99
CA THR A 60 -10.88 -5.81 -13.28
C THR A 60 -9.53 -6.53 -13.39
N VAL A 61 -8.74 -6.18 -14.41
CA VAL A 61 -7.43 -6.79 -14.72
C VAL A 61 -6.28 -5.92 -14.25
N ARG A 62 -6.49 -4.59 -14.13
CA ARG A 62 -5.46 -3.65 -13.68
C ARG A 62 -5.31 -3.71 -12.16
N VAL A 63 -4.12 -4.08 -11.70
CA VAL A 63 -3.75 -3.97 -10.29
C VAL A 63 -3.27 -2.54 -10.02
N GLY A 64 -4.18 -1.69 -9.53
CA GLY A 64 -3.86 -0.34 -9.05
C GLY A 64 -3.64 0.69 -10.18
N GLY A 65 -4.23 1.87 -10.02
CA GLY A 65 -4.15 2.99 -10.96
C GLY A 65 -2.72 3.43 -11.27
N LYS A 66 -2.58 4.30 -12.29
CA LYS A 66 -1.30 4.93 -12.68
C LYS A 66 -0.50 5.34 -11.41
N PRO A 67 0.79 4.98 -11.30
CA PRO A 67 1.64 5.50 -10.23
C PRO A 67 1.53 7.03 -10.23
N ARG A 68 1.25 7.64 -9.08
CA ARG A 68 1.33 9.11 -8.94
C ARG A 68 2.69 9.55 -9.48
N GLU A 69 2.71 10.61 -10.27
CA GLU A 69 3.97 11.29 -10.59
C GLU A 69 4.63 11.69 -9.27
N GLY A 70 5.82 11.14 -9.01
CA GLY A 70 6.76 11.51 -7.95
C GLY A 70 6.15 11.67 -6.55
N PHE A 71 6.40 10.71 -5.66
CA PHE A 71 6.22 10.94 -4.22
C PHE A 71 6.87 12.28 -3.82
N LEU A 72 6.07 13.20 -3.31
CA LEU A 72 6.56 14.45 -2.75
C LEU A 72 7.39 14.12 -1.51
N LYS A 73 8.64 14.59 -1.48
CA LYS A 73 9.50 14.43 -0.30
C LYS A 73 8.92 15.27 0.83
N VAL A 74 8.48 14.61 1.89
CA VAL A 74 8.05 15.26 3.13
C VAL A 74 9.17 15.14 4.17
N PRO A 75 9.48 16.21 4.91
CA PRO A 75 10.37 16.09 6.06
C PRO A 75 9.68 15.28 7.16
N HIS A 76 10.38 14.33 7.76
CA HIS A 76 9.90 13.67 8.97
C HIS A 76 9.87 14.66 10.14
N SER A 77 8.90 14.51 11.05
CA SER A 77 8.83 15.30 12.28
C SER A 77 10.02 15.06 13.22
N SER A 78 10.72 13.95 13.05
CA SER A 78 11.98 13.62 13.73
C SER A 78 12.85 12.74 12.84
N PRO A 79 14.18 12.75 13.00
CA PRO A 79 15.07 11.88 12.22
C PRO A 79 14.72 10.41 12.43
N MET A 80 14.60 9.65 11.34
CA MET A 80 14.51 8.19 11.41
C MET A 80 15.94 7.64 11.54
N LEU A 81 16.23 6.98 12.66
CA LEU A 81 17.53 6.36 12.92
C LEU A 81 17.64 5.01 12.22
N SER A 82 18.84 4.68 11.74
CA SER A 82 19.20 3.32 11.35
C SER A 82 19.74 2.54 12.54
N LEU A 83 19.65 1.21 12.47
CA LEU A 83 20.28 0.31 13.42
C LEU A 83 21.54 -0.30 12.80
N ASP A 84 22.60 -0.39 13.59
CA ASP A 84 23.77 -1.19 13.25
C ASP A 84 23.44 -2.68 13.39
N ASN A 85 24.11 -3.51 12.60
CA ASN A 85 23.94 -4.97 12.64
C ASN A 85 24.96 -5.64 13.55
N ALA A 86 24.55 -6.71 14.21
CA ALA A 86 25.43 -7.74 14.76
C ALA A 86 25.13 -9.05 14.02
N LEU A 87 26.13 -9.62 13.37
CA LEU A 87 26.00 -10.81 12.52
C LEU A 87 26.33 -12.12 13.28
N ASN A 88 26.90 -12.00 14.48
CA ASN A 88 27.23 -13.12 15.33
C ASN A 88 27.14 -12.73 16.82
N GLU A 89 27.23 -13.74 17.68
CA GLU A 89 27.10 -13.58 19.13
C GLU A 89 28.23 -12.73 19.74
N ALA A 90 29.44 -12.82 19.22
CA ALA A 90 30.58 -12.06 19.74
C ALA A 90 30.38 -10.55 19.53
N GLU A 91 29.90 -10.15 18.35
CA GLU A 91 29.54 -8.76 18.04
C GLU A 91 28.43 -8.24 18.96
N LEU A 92 27.41 -9.08 19.23
CA LEU A 92 26.33 -8.70 20.15
C LEU A 92 26.84 -8.51 21.59
N ARG A 93 27.74 -9.38 22.06
CA ARG A 93 28.36 -9.26 23.39
C ARG A 93 29.24 -8.02 23.52
N GLU A 94 29.96 -7.67 22.46
CA GLU A 94 30.77 -6.46 22.40
C GLU A 94 29.90 -5.20 22.40
N TRP A 95 28.76 -5.22 21.71
CA TRP A 95 27.77 -4.14 21.80
C TRP A 95 27.22 -3.99 23.22
N ASP A 96 26.82 -5.09 23.87
CA ASP A 96 26.34 -5.08 25.26
C ASP A 96 27.41 -4.55 26.25
N ARG A 97 28.70 -4.89 26.05
CA ARG A 97 29.80 -4.32 26.83
C ARG A 97 29.81 -2.80 26.75
N ARG A 98 29.71 -2.22 25.54
CA ARG A 98 29.68 -0.77 25.34
C ARG A 98 28.46 -0.11 25.98
N VAL A 99 27.29 -0.76 25.93
CA VAL A 99 26.08 -0.26 26.61
C VAL A 99 26.30 -0.18 28.11
N ARG A 100 26.83 -1.23 28.73
CA ARG A 100 27.08 -1.25 30.19
C ARG A 100 28.13 -0.23 30.63
N GLU A 101 29.17 -0.01 29.81
CA GLU A 101 30.16 1.04 30.05
C GLU A 101 29.54 2.44 30.00
N ALA A 102 28.68 2.69 29.02
CA ALA A 102 27.95 3.95 28.91
C ALA A 102 26.97 4.19 30.07
N LEU A 103 26.44 3.12 30.66
CA LEU A 103 25.56 3.15 31.83
C LEU A 103 26.31 3.13 33.18
N ALA A 104 27.65 3.19 33.17
CA ALA A 104 28.49 3.17 34.37
C ALA A 104 28.21 1.96 35.30
N GLY A 105 27.84 0.81 34.72
CA GLY A 105 27.58 -0.43 35.45
C GLY A 105 26.16 -0.60 35.98
N GLU A 106 25.25 0.36 35.74
CA GLU A 106 23.83 0.17 36.02
C GLU A 106 23.22 -0.96 35.16
N PRO A 107 22.20 -1.69 35.65
CA PRO A 107 21.56 -2.76 34.89
C PRO A 107 20.89 -2.25 33.60
N ALA A 108 21.26 -2.84 32.47
CA ALA A 108 20.55 -2.63 31.20
C ALA A 108 19.35 -3.59 31.09
N LEU A 109 18.20 -3.06 30.67
CA LEU A 109 17.03 -3.85 30.29
C LEU A 109 16.88 -3.80 28.77
N TYR A 110 16.70 -4.98 28.16
CA TYR A 110 16.57 -5.11 26.71
C TYR A 110 15.16 -5.57 26.33
N ALA A 111 14.61 -4.95 25.29
CA ALA A 111 13.45 -5.46 24.57
C ALA A 111 13.94 -6.15 23.30
N ALA A 112 13.47 -7.36 23.05
CA ALA A 112 13.78 -8.12 21.84
C ALA A 112 12.52 -8.19 20.96
N GLU A 113 12.62 -7.64 19.77
CA GLU A 113 11.55 -7.65 18.77
C GLU A 113 12.01 -8.41 17.52
N LEU A 114 11.07 -9.06 16.83
CA LEU A 114 11.38 -9.69 15.55
C LEU A 114 11.63 -8.62 14.49
N LYS A 115 12.76 -8.70 13.79
CA LYS A 115 13.04 -7.82 12.66
C LYS A 115 12.08 -8.15 11.51
N LEU A 116 11.18 -7.22 11.21
CA LEU A 116 10.36 -7.28 10.00
C LEU A 116 11.20 -6.87 8.79
N ASP A 117 11.16 -7.67 7.72
CA ASP A 117 11.87 -7.37 6.48
C ASP A 117 10.90 -6.70 5.50
N GLY A 118 10.82 -5.37 5.59
CA GLY A 118 9.87 -4.56 4.84
C GLY A 118 10.30 -3.12 4.74
N LEU A 119 9.34 -2.25 4.41
CA LEU A 119 9.58 -0.81 4.30
C LEU A 119 9.28 -0.12 5.65
N SER A 120 10.18 0.75 6.09
CA SER A 120 9.91 1.63 7.24
C SER A 120 8.92 2.73 6.84
N MET A 121 7.87 2.92 7.65
CA MET A 121 6.84 3.93 7.43
C MET A 121 6.67 4.83 8.66
N ALA A 122 6.33 6.10 8.44
CA ALA A 122 5.94 7.03 9.49
C ALA A 122 4.51 7.52 9.22
N ALA A 123 3.62 7.37 10.21
CA ALA A 123 2.26 7.89 10.15
C ALA A 123 2.17 9.15 11.02
N HIS A 124 1.67 10.25 10.45
CA HIS A 124 1.41 11.50 11.16
C HIS A 124 -0.10 11.63 11.42
N PHE A 125 -0.46 11.90 12.67
CA PHE A 125 -1.83 12.15 13.10
C PHE A 125 -1.93 13.60 13.56
N SER A 126 -2.86 14.34 12.97
CA SER A 126 -3.14 15.76 13.24
C SER A 126 -4.49 15.95 13.90
#